data_AF-A0A6L5HMG7-F1
#
_entry.id   AF-A0A6L5HMG7-F1
#
_cell.length_a   1.000
_cell.length_b   1.000
_cell.length_c   1.000
_cell.angle_alpha   90.00
_cell.angle_beta   90.00
_cell.angle_gamma   90.00
#
_symmetry.space_group_name_H-M   'P 1'
#
loop_
_entity.id
_entity.type
_entity.pdbx_description
1 polymer ?
#
loop_
_entity_poly.entity_id
_entity_poly.type
_entity_poly.pdbx_seq_one_letter_code
_entity_poly.pdbx_strand_id
1 'polypeptide(L)'
;MIFTTISQSGEIEAGVLEDVQCKIYPFAMNEDGNHIEDTTRSYLESLSQKGFTNHLSINLNPLNGVRLADDSYEFFFLAHFEGRAIADESLILCASYDDATETGLLVQYTPLKQDRSTTERFIEDIEFRDAVNSFALGNDWNFLTFFDFTQSLNFKETVLTHKLLNY
;
A
#
# COMPACT_ATOMS: atom_id res chain seq x y z
N MET A 1 2.76 -2.84 -16.53
CA MET A 1 2.79 -4.06 -15.70
C MET A 1 1.36 -4.38 -15.26
N ILE A 2 0.94 -5.64 -15.27
CA ILE A 2 -0.45 -6.01 -14.94
C ILE A 2 -0.58 -6.10 -13.41
N PHE A 3 -1.57 -5.39 -12.87
CA PHE A 3 -2.01 -5.53 -11.50
C PHE A 3 -3.26 -6.40 -11.47
N THR A 4 -3.34 -7.37 -10.56
CA THR A 4 -4.45 -8.31 -10.49
C THR A 4 -5.00 -8.32 -9.08
N THR A 5 -6.31 -8.13 -8.93
CA THR A 5 -7.04 -8.26 -7.66
C THR A 5 -7.96 -9.47 -7.77
N ILE A 6 -8.00 -10.31 -6.74
CA ILE A 6 -8.93 -11.42 -6.58
C ILE A 6 -9.99 -10.95 -5.59
N SER A 7 -11.24 -10.86 -6.01
CA SER A 7 -12.30 -10.46 -5.11
C SER A 7 -12.68 -11.61 -4.15
N GLN A 8 -13.47 -11.30 -3.12
CA GLN A 8 -14.02 -12.33 -2.22
C GLN A 8 -14.93 -13.34 -2.93
N SER A 9 -15.49 -13.00 -4.11
CA SER A 9 -16.23 -13.93 -4.97
C SER A 9 -15.31 -14.84 -5.81
N GLY A 10 -14.00 -14.63 -5.76
CA GLY A 10 -12.99 -15.32 -6.58
C GLY A 10 -12.90 -14.77 -8.01
N GLU A 11 -13.55 -13.64 -8.30
CA GLU A 11 -13.42 -12.97 -9.59
C GLU A 11 -12.08 -12.25 -9.67
N ILE A 12 -11.46 -12.36 -10.84
CA ILE A 12 -10.16 -11.75 -11.10
C ILE A 12 -10.40 -10.43 -11.84
N GLU A 13 -10.07 -9.33 -11.20
CA GLU A 13 -10.05 -8.01 -11.80
C GLU A 13 -8.62 -7.64 -12.17
N ALA A 14 -8.42 -7.25 -13.43
CA ALA A 14 -7.13 -6.81 -13.93
C ALA A 14 -7.12 -5.29 -14.06
N GLY A 15 -6.03 -4.67 -13.61
CA GLY A 15 -5.70 -3.28 -13.77
C GLY A 15 -4.31 -3.08 -14.34
N VAL A 16 -4.01 -1.83 -14.69
CA VAL A 16 -2.71 -1.40 -15.18
C VAL A 16 -2.05 -0.55 -14.10
N LEU A 17 -0.87 -0.96 -13.66
CA LEU A 17 -0.08 -0.18 -12.73
C LEU A 17 0.47 1.06 -13.46
N GLU A 18 0.24 2.24 -12.90
CA GLU A 18 0.58 3.54 -13.49
C GLU A 18 1.30 4.44 -12.46
N ASP A 19 2.21 5.28 -12.95
CA ASP A 19 2.86 6.33 -12.16
C ASP A 19 1.95 7.56 -12.07
N VAL A 20 0.83 7.37 -11.37
CA VAL A 20 -0.18 8.41 -11.16
C VAL A 20 -0.41 8.59 -9.67
N GLN A 21 -0.51 9.85 -9.27
CA GLN A 21 -0.75 10.23 -7.87
C GLN A 21 -2.23 10.54 -7.66
N CYS A 22 -2.72 10.23 -6.46
CA CYS A 22 -4.05 10.66 -6.04
C CYS A 22 -4.10 12.18 -5.96
N LYS A 23 -5.12 12.79 -6.58
CA LYS A 23 -5.33 14.25 -6.53
C LYS A 23 -5.66 14.75 -5.12
N ILE A 24 -6.23 13.88 -4.28
CA ILE A 24 -6.56 14.18 -2.89
C ILE A 24 -5.60 13.44 -1.98
N TYR A 25 -4.90 14.18 -1.13
CA TYR A 25 -4.10 13.57 -0.08
C TYR A 25 -5.02 12.99 1.00
N PRO A 26 -4.94 11.68 1.33
CA PRO A 26 -5.92 11.03 2.21
C PRO A 26 -6.10 11.67 3.59
N PHE A 27 -5.08 12.33 4.16
CA PHE A 27 -5.19 13.01 5.46
C PHE A 27 -5.54 14.50 5.37
N ALA A 28 -5.66 15.09 4.18
CA ALA A 28 -5.91 16.53 4.00
C ALA A 28 -7.40 16.90 3.81
N MET A 29 -8.35 15.99 4.03
CA MET A 29 -9.77 16.29 3.80
C MET A 29 -10.33 17.26 4.86
N ASN A 30 -10.93 18.37 4.44
CA ASN A 30 -11.15 19.52 5.34
C ASN A 30 -12.41 19.43 6.24
N GLU A 31 -13.28 18.44 6.07
CA GLU A 31 -14.49 18.30 6.93
C GLU A 31 -14.50 16.98 7.75
N ASP A 32 -13.89 15.90 7.23
CA ASP A 32 -13.73 14.58 7.88
C ASP A 32 -12.26 14.09 7.95
N GLY A 33 -11.27 14.92 7.62
CA GLY A 33 -9.88 14.47 7.39
C GLY A 33 -9.17 13.85 8.59
N ASN A 34 -9.61 14.19 9.81
CA ASN A 34 -9.13 13.50 10.99
C ASN A 34 -9.61 12.04 11.05
N HIS A 35 -10.73 11.69 10.41
CA HIS A 35 -11.27 10.33 10.49
C HIS A 35 -10.36 9.29 9.82
N ILE A 36 -9.82 9.59 8.63
CA ILE A 36 -8.91 8.67 7.94
C ILE A 36 -7.59 8.58 8.70
N GLU A 37 -7.03 9.69 9.17
CA GLU A 37 -5.78 9.69 9.95
C GLU A 37 -5.96 8.97 11.30
N ASP A 38 -7.02 9.25 12.06
CA ASP A 38 -7.33 8.62 13.35
C ASP A 38 -7.63 7.12 13.19
N THR A 39 -8.30 6.72 12.11
CA THR A 39 -8.54 5.31 11.80
C THR A 39 -7.24 4.61 11.43
N THR A 40 -6.40 5.25 10.59
CA THR A 40 -5.07 4.73 10.25
C THR A 40 -4.24 4.55 11.52
N ARG A 41 -4.25 5.53 12.42
CA ARG A 41 -3.59 5.47 13.73
C ARG A 41 -4.05 4.27 14.54
N SER A 42 -5.36 4.09 14.65
CA SER A 42 -5.97 3.00 15.42
C SER A 42 -5.56 1.62 14.88
N TYR A 43 -5.49 1.47 13.55
CA TYR A 43 -4.98 0.23 12.94
C TYR A 43 -3.49 0.03 13.24
N LEU A 44 -2.64 1.05 13.06
CA LEU A 44 -1.21 0.96 13.36
C LEU A 44 -0.97 0.63 14.84
N GLU A 45 -1.73 1.22 15.76
CA GLU A 45 -1.72 0.92 17.19
C GLU A 45 -2.12 -0.52 17.48
N SER A 46 -3.10 -1.08 16.76
CA SER A 46 -3.49 -2.49 16.92
C SER A 46 -2.42 -3.48 16.45
N LEU A 47 -1.56 -3.07 15.51
CA LEU A 47 -0.42 -3.87 15.02
C LEU A 47 0.81 -3.72 15.92
N SER A 48 1.01 -2.53 16.49
CA SER A 48 2.12 -2.23 17.39
C SER A 48 1.98 -2.99 18.71
N GLN A 49 2.84 -3.98 18.93
CA GLN A 49 2.92 -4.71 20.19
C GLN A 49 3.73 -3.95 21.27
N LYS A 50 4.28 -2.77 20.95
CA LYS A 50 5.27 -2.07 21.80
C LYS A 50 5.02 -0.57 21.97
N GLY A 51 4.67 -0.20 23.20
CA GLY A 51 4.78 1.17 23.72
C GLY A 51 3.68 2.12 23.26
N PHE A 52 3.66 3.32 23.86
CA PHE A 52 2.72 4.39 23.51
C PHE A 52 3.14 5.05 22.19
N THR A 53 2.26 5.08 21.19
CA THR A 53 2.51 5.65 19.86
C THR A 53 1.74 6.94 19.57
N ASN A 54 0.89 7.40 20.49
CA ASN A 54 0.03 8.58 20.32
C ASN A 54 0.80 9.88 20.03
N HIS A 55 2.09 9.95 20.38
CA HIS A 55 2.95 11.10 20.13
C HIS A 55 3.70 11.03 18.79
N LEU A 56 3.65 9.89 18.10
CA LEU A 56 4.32 9.70 16.82
C LEU A 56 3.40 10.15 15.68
N SER A 57 3.94 10.92 14.75
CA SER A 57 3.28 11.24 13.50
C SER A 57 3.17 9.99 12.62
N ILE A 58 2.13 9.94 11.78
CA ILE A 58 1.97 8.88 10.78
C ILE A 58 2.63 9.36 9.49
N ASN A 59 3.57 8.57 9.00
CA ASN A 59 4.11 8.74 7.66
C ASN A 59 3.22 7.98 6.68
N LEU A 60 2.72 8.69 5.66
CA LEU A 60 1.93 8.11 4.57
C LEU A 60 2.69 8.28 3.26
N ASN A 61 3.37 7.21 2.84
CA ASN A 61 4.21 7.22 1.65
C ASN A 61 3.39 6.74 0.44
N PRO A 62 3.28 7.52 -0.65
CA PRO A 62 2.64 7.06 -1.87
C PRO A 62 3.46 5.93 -2.52
N LEU A 63 2.78 4.91 -3.04
CA LEU A 63 3.38 3.78 -3.74
C LEU A 63 3.13 3.88 -5.25
N ASN A 64 1.89 3.64 -5.68
CA ASN A 64 1.49 3.64 -7.09
C ASN A 64 -0.02 3.86 -7.24
N GLY A 65 -0.44 4.21 -8.45
CA GLY A 65 -1.82 4.09 -8.90
C GLY A 65 -2.04 2.80 -9.70
N VAL A 66 -3.28 2.34 -9.74
CA VAL A 66 -3.74 1.27 -10.61
C VAL A 66 -5.00 1.75 -11.31
N ARG A 67 -4.98 1.76 -12.64
CA ARG A 67 -6.18 1.99 -13.45
C ARG A 67 -6.90 0.67 -13.68
N LEU A 68 -8.14 0.58 -13.24
CA LEU A 68 -8.98 -0.60 -13.41
C LEU A 68 -9.62 -0.64 -14.81
N ALA A 69 -10.28 -1.76 -15.12
CA ALA A 69 -10.87 -2.00 -16.43
C ALA A 69 -12.04 -1.05 -16.79
N ASP A 70 -12.68 -0.46 -15.78
CA ASP A 70 -13.75 0.53 -15.91
C ASP A 70 -13.23 1.98 -15.93
N ASP A 71 -11.91 2.16 -16.10
CA ASP A 71 -11.19 3.44 -16.04
C ASP A 71 -11.25 4.16 -14.66
N SER A 72 -11.71 3.48 -13.61
CA SER A 72 -11.54 3.94 -12.24
C SER A 72 -10.09 3.74 -11.76
N TYR A 73 -9.73 4.38 -10.64
CA TYR A 73 -8.38 4.30 -10.07
C TYR A 73 -8.41 3.85 -8.61
N GLU A 74 -7.48 2.95 -8.28
CA GLU A 74 -7.03 2.69 -6.92
C GLU A 74 -5.64 3.29 -6.69
N PHE A 75 -5.44 3.92 -5.54
CA PHE A 75 -4.17 4.52 -5.14
C PHE A 75 -3.66 3.86 -3.87
N PHE A 76 -2.42 3.39 -3.90
CA PHE A 76 -1.82 2.67 -2.79
C PHE A 76 -0.81 3.53 -2.05
N PHE A 77 -0.85 3.45 -0.73
CA PHE A 77 0.04 4.14 0.19
C PHE A 77 0.55 3.18 1.25
N LEU A 78 1.77 3.39 1.71
CA LEU A 78 2.34 2.72 2.86
C LEU A 78 2.24 3.64 4.08
N ALA A 79 1.48 3.24 5.09
CA ALA A 79 1.37 3.94 6.36
C ALA A 79 2.18 3.25 7.45
N HIS A 80 2.91 4.04 8.25
CA HIS A 80 3.65 3.59 9.42
C HIS A 80 3.92 4.77 10.36
N PHE A 81 4.29 4.50 11.62
CA PHE A 81 4.73 5.56 12.52
C PHE A 81 6.14 6.05 12.17
N GLU A 82 6.35 7.36 12.27
CA GLU A 82 7.65 7.97 12.02
C GLU A 82 8.76 7.33 12.89
N GLY A 83 9.89 6.99 12.26
CA GLY A 83 11.00 6.29 12.92
C GLY A 83 10.74 4.81 13.24
N ARG A 84 9.59 4.26 12.83
CA ARG A 84 9.21 2.84 13.02
C ARG A 84 8.74 2.20 11.71
N ALA A 85 9.51 2.38 10.64
CA ALA A 85 9.30 1.66 9.39
C ALA A 85 9.71 0.18 9.57
N ILE A 86 8.80 -0.63 10.12
CA ILE A 86 8.95 -2.07 10.33
C ILE A 86 7.71 -2.74 9.72
N ALA A 87 7.89 -3.84 8.98
CA ALA A 87 6.80 -4.51 8.25
C ALA A 87 5.63 -4.88 9.19
N ASP A 88 5.96 -5.39 10.37
CA ASP A 88 5.02 -5.87 11.39
C ASP A 88 4.18 -4.73 12.00
N GLU A 89 4.62 -3.48 11.86
CA GLU A 89 3.96 -2.28 12.40
C GLU A 89 3.49 -1.33 11.28
N SER A 90 3.41 -1.81 10.05
CA SER A 90 3.02 -1.03 8.87
C SER A 90 1.77 -1.59 8.20
N LEU A 91 1.03 -0.72 7.51
CA LEU A 91 -0.15 -1.11 6.73
C LEU A 91 -0.13 -0.47 5.34
N ILE A 92 -0.77 -1.15 4.40
CA ILE A 92 -1.09 -0.63 3.07
C ILE A 92 -2.48 0.01 3.17
N LEU A 93 -2.56 1.28 2.79
CA LEU A 93 -3.79 2.03 2.63
C LEU A 93 -4.12 2.08 1.13
N CYS A 94 -5.30 1.59 0.77
CA CYS A 94 -5.83 1.65 -0.59
C CYS A 94 -6.96 2.68 -0.62
N ALA A 95 -6.84 3.70 -1.46
CA ALA A 95 -7.84 4.74 -1.63
C ALA A 95 -8.41 4.72 -3.05
N SER A 96 -9.72 4.88 -3.18
CA SER A 96 -10.41 5.12 -4.45
C SER A 96 -11.31 6.34 -4.31
N TYR A 97 -11.62 7.01 -5.41
CA TYR A 97 -12.62 8.09 -5.37
C TYR A 97 -14.00 7.51 -5.03
N ASP A 98 -14.78 8.27 -4.25
CA ASP A 98 -16.16 7.88 -3.89
C ASP A 98 -17.11 7.95 -5.09
N ASP A 99 -16.89 8.92 -5.96
CA ASP A 99 -17.62 9.13 -7.19
C ASP A 99 -16.73 9.78 -8.28
N ALA A 100 -17.34 10.03 -9.46
CA ALA A 100 -16.67 10.64 -10.60
C ALA A 100 -16.32 12.13 -10.42
N THR A 101 -16.81 12.78 -9.36
CA THR A 101 -16.46 14.16 -9.02
C THR A 101 -15.12 14.27 -8.31
N GLU A 102 -14.58 13.13 -7.84
CA GLU A 102 -13.27 13.04 -7.18
C GLU A 102 -13.16 14.00 -5.98
N THR A 103 -14.23 14.13 -5.20
CA THR A 103 -14.28 15.01 -4.03
C THR A 103 -14.14 14.27 -2.71
N GLY A 104 -14.49 12.98 -2.68
CA GLY A 104 -14.31 12.08 -1.53
C GLY A 104 -13.38 10.90 -1.85
N LEU A 105 -12.99 10.18 -0.80
CA LEU A 105 -12.18 8.97 -0.88
C LEU A 105 -12.83 7.85 -0.06
N LEU A 106 -12.88 6.66 -0.65
CA LEU A 106 -13.13 5.41 0.05
C LEU A 106 -11.79 4.77 0.36
N VAL A 107 -11.58 4.36 1.62
CA VAL A 107 -10.28 3.85 2.08
C VAL A 107 -10.42 2.45 2.67
N GLN A 108 -9.52 1.56 2.26
CA GLN A 108 -9.36 0.22 2.79
C GLN A 108 -7.95 0.04 3.36
N TYR A 109 -7.84 -0.79 4.41
CA TYR A 109 -6.60 -1.02 5.13
C TYR A 109 -6.20 -2.49 5.05
N THR A 110 -4.93 -2.78 4.80
CA THR A 110 -4.39 -4.13 4.77
C THR A 110 -3.06 -4.15 5.51
N PRO A 111 -2.88 -4.95 6.58
CA PRO A 111 -1.59 -5.07 7.25
C PRO A 111 -0.49 -5.52 6.26
N LEU A 112 0.70 -4.91 6.34
CA LEU A 112 1.78 -5.26 5.42
C LEU A 112 2.32 -6.68 5.67
N LYS A 113 2.36 -7.11 6.94
CA LYS A 113 2.70 -8.48 7.33
C LYS A 113 1.52 -9.13 8.03
N GLN A 114 1.03 -10.24 7.49
CA GLN A 114 0.01 -11.08 8.14
C GLN A 114 0.32 -12.55 7.88
N ASP A 115 0.30 -13.36 8.94
CA ASP A 115 0.73 -14.77 8.92
C ASP A 115 -0.11 -15.67 7.99
N ARG A 116 -1.28 -15.23 7.51
CA ARG A 116 -2.25 -16.11 6.81
C ARG A 116 -3.10 -15.49 5.69
N SER A 117 -2.88 -14.25 5.26
CA SER A 117 -3.65 -13.69 4.13
C SER A 117 -2.76 -13.48 2.91
N THR A 118 -3.04 -14.21 1.84
CA THR A 118 -2.82 -13.70 0.49
C THR A 118 -3.53 -12.35 0.42
N THR A 119 -2.85 -11.26 0.07
CA THR A 119 -3.47 -9.93 -0.05
C THR A 119 -4.47 -9.83 -1.20
N GLU A 120 -4.77 -10.96 -1.84
CA GLU A 120 -5.58 -11.10 -3.05
C GLU A 120 -5.13 -10.19 -4.20
N ARG A 121 -4.03 -9.45 -4.04
CA ARG A 121 -3.49 -8.48 -4.98
C ARG A 121 -2.09 -8.89 -5.40
N PHE A 122 -1.87 -8.88 -6.70
CA PHE A 122 -0.65 -9.33 -7.35
C PHE A 122 -0.18 -8.33 -8.40
N ILE A 123 1.14 -8.15 -8.49
CA ILE A 123 1.81 -7.53 -9.63
C ILE A 123 2.37 -8.68 -10.45
N GLU A 124 1.77 -8.92 -11.62
CA GLU A 124 2.01 -10.14 -12.40
C GLU A 124 1.74 -11.40 -11.55
N ASP A 125 2.77 -12.11 -11.11
CA ASP A 125 2.66 -13.28 -10.24
C ASP A 125 3.28 -13.08 -8.84
N ILE A 126 3.64 -11.84 -8.50
CA ILE A 126 4.22 -11.46 -7.21
C ILE A 126 3.14 -10.83 -6.32
N GLU A 127 3.01 -11.34 -5.08
CA GLU A 127 2.09 -10.75 -4.10
C GLU A 127 2.46 -9.28 -3.86
N PHE A 128 1.45 -8.40 -3.95
CA PHE A 128 1.66 -6.96 -3.82
C PHE A 128 2.34 -6.59 -2.50
N ARG A 129 1.96 -7.24 -1.39
CA ARG A 129 2.61 -7.03 -0.09
C ARG A 129 4.10 -7.36 -0.10
N ASP A 130 4.50 -8.41 -0.81
CA ASP A 130 5.89 -8.86 -0.86
C ASP A 130 6.71 -7.84 -1.64
N ALA A 131 6.14 -7.30 -2.72
CA ALA A 131 6.74 -6.19 -3.45
C ALA A 131 6.91 -4.95 -2.58
N VAL A 132 5.85 -4.49 -1.90
CA VAL A 132 5.91 -3.31 -1.02
C VAL A 132 6.91 -3.49 0.11
N ASN A 133 6.93 -4.66 0.74
CA ASN A 133 7.86 -4.98 1.82
C ASN A 133 9.31 -4.96 1.32
N SER A 134 9.58 -5.56 0.15
CA SER A 134 10.91 -5.58 -0.46
C SER A 134 11.39 -4.19 -0.88
N PHE A 135 10.49 -3.31 -1.32
CA PHE A 135 10.81 -1.92 -1.62
C PHE A 135 11.08 -1.10 -0.36
N ALA A 136 10.19 -1.18 0.63
CA ALA A 136 10.23 -0.32 1.81
C ALA A 136 11.34 -0.71 2.80
N LEU A 137 11.66 -2.00 2.91
CA LEU A 137 12.62 -2.55 3.89
C LEU A 137 13.82 -3.24 3.26
N GLY A 138 13.90 -3.27 1.92
CA GLY A 138 15.09 -3.72 1.22
C GLY A 138 16.20 -2.68 1.35
N ASN A 139 17.25 -3.02 2.10
CA ASN A 139 18.29 -2.07 2.52
C ASN A 139 19.17 -1.46 1.40
N ASP A 140 18.99 -1.80 0.11
CA ASP A 140 19.99 -1.47 -0.92
C ASP A 140 19.42 -1.14 -2.32
N TRP A 141 18.12 -0.88 -2.46
CA TRP A 141 17.54 -0.64 -3.79
C TRP A 141 17.50 0.86 -4.14
N ASN A 142 18.31 1.27 -5.13
CA ASN A 142 18.42 2.67 -5.60
C ASN A 142 17.19 3.18 -6.39
N PHE A 143 15.98 2.75 -6.03
CA PHE A 143 14.76 3.23 -6.69
C PHE A 143 14.19 4.41 -5.90
N LEU A 144 13.89 5.51 -6.61
CA LEU A 144 13.29 6.69 -6.00
C LEU A 144 11.79 6.52 -5.76
N THR A 145 11.13 5.68 -6.56
CA THR A 145 9.70 5.40 -6.48
C THR A 145 9.41 3.91 -6.50
N PHE A 146 8.28 3.51 -5.93
CA PHE A 146 7.82 2.13 -6.01
C PHE A 146 7.50 1.75 -7.45
N PHE A 147 6.97 2.68 -8.26
CA PHE A 147 6.74 2.45 -9.68
C PHE A 147 8.03 2.05 -10.42
N ASP A 148 9.11 2.82 -10.26
CA ASP A 148 10.41 2.51 -10.89
C ASP A 148 10.94 1.14 -10.47
N PHE A 149 10.76 0.80 -9.19
CA PHE A 149 11.11 -0.52 -8.67
C PHE A 149 10.36 -1.63 -9.40
N THR A 150 9.04 -1.48 -9.59
CA THR A 150 8.24 -2.47 -10.34
C THR A 150 8.66 -2.59 -11.80
N GLN A 151 9.14 -1.51 -12.44
CA GLN A 151 9.58 -1.55 -13.84
C GLN A 151 11.00 -2.13 -14.02
N SER A 152 11.71 -2.43 -12.93
CA SER A 152 13.08 -2.96 -13.01
C SER A 152 13.13 -4.37 -13.61
N LEU A 153 14.16 -4.64 -14.42
CA LEU A 153 14.39 -5.94 -15.06
C LEU A 153 14.52 -7.10 -14.04
N ASN A 154 14.98 -6.78 -12.84
CA ASN A 154 15.20 -7.73 -11.75
C ASN A 154 14.11 -7.68 -10.67
N PHE A 155 13.00 -6.96 -10.89
CA PHE A 155 11.92 -6.78 -9.91
C PHE A 155 11.55 -8.08 -9.19
N LYS A 156 11.21 -9.11 -9.96
CA LYS A 156 10.80 -10.42 -9.44
C LYS A 156 11.90 -11.09 -8.60
N GLU A 157 13.12 -11.12 -9.12
CA GLU A 157 14.26 -11.74 -8.42
C GLU A 157 14.59 -11.02 -7.12
N THR A 158 14.51 -9.69 -7.13
CA THR A 158 14.68 -8.84 -5.96
C THR A 158 13.64 -9.16 -4.89
N VAL A 159 12.35 -9.21 -5.25
CA VAL A 159 11.28 -9.51 -4.29
C VAL A 159 11.45 -10.91 -3.68
N LEU A 160 11.72 -11.91 -4.52
CA LEU A 160 11.92 -13.29 -4.07
C LEU A 160 13.15 -13.45 -3.16
N THR A 161 14.24 -12.76 -3.48
CA THR A 161 15.46 -12.76 -2.66
C THR A 161 15.21 -12.12 -1.30
N HIS A 162 14.54 -10.96 -1.28
CA HIS A 162 14.18 -10.31 -0.02
C HIS A 162 13.27 -11.20 0.83
N LYS A 163 12.29 -11.87 0.21
CA LYS A 163 11.43 -12.84 0.88
C LYS A 163 12.22 -13.99 1.50
N LEU A 164 13.15 -14.60 0.78
CA LEU A 164 13.99 -15.70 1.28
C LEU A 164 14.92 -15.31 2.44
N LEU A 165 15.34 -14.05 2.52
CA LEU A 165 16.26 -13.58 3.57
C LEU A 165 15.53 -13.17 4.85
N ASN A 166 14.24 -12.82 4.76
CA ASN A 166 13.48 -12.24 5.86
C ASN A 166 12.30 -13.11 6.34
N TYR A 167 12.06 -14.26 5.68
CA TYR A 167 11.06 -15.28 6.06
C TYR A 167 11.69 -16.67 6.04
#